data_AF-A0A941M0S4-F1
#
_entry.id   AF-A0A941M0S4-F1
#
_cell.length_a   1.000
_cell.length_b   1.000
_cell.length_c   1.000
_cell.angle_alpha   90.00
_cell.angle_beta   90.00
_cell.angle_gamma   90.00
#
_symmetry.space_group_name_H-M   'P 1'
#
loop_
_entity.id
_entity.type
_entity.pdbx_description
1 polymer ?
#
loop_
_entity_poly.entity_id
_entity_poly.type
_entity_poly.pdbx_seq_one_letter_code
_entity_poly.pdbx_strand_id
1 'polypeptide(L)'
;MKNKRTADIELDALIKILPSLFKEILKKNLIGVYLTGSYVTDHFNFQTSDLDVAVILHTSLTPNVRKHIGVLHHDLQQKFPKWGRRIECSYITQAMLESMLPPLSARPYVNNGKLYEEDALYGFEWLINLYSLQKNGPL
;
A
#
# COMPACT_ATOMS: atom_id res chain seq x y z
N MET A 1 2.14 16.85 -22.32
CA MET A 1 1.83 17.82 -21.24
C MET A 1 2.48 17.33 -19.97
N LYS A 2 3.44 18.08 -19.40
CA LYS A 2 4.04 17.73 -18.10
C LYS A 2 2.96 17.95 -17.04
N ASN A 3 2.52 16.89 -16.36
CA ASN A 3 1.59 16.99 -15.23
C ASN A 3 2.33 17.78 -14.13
N LYS A 4 2.11 19.09 -14.09
CA LYS A 4 2.57 19.92 -12.98
C LYS A 4 1.91 19.32 -11.74
N ARG A 5 2.73 18.85 -10.79
CA ARG A 5 2.32 18.47 -9.44
C ARG A 5 1.59 19.68 -8.84
N THR A 6 0.28 19.77 -9.04
CA THR A 6 -0.55 20.62 -8.20
C THR A 6 -0.52 19.95 -6.85
N ALA A 7 0.04 20.63 -5.84
CA ALA A 7 0.14 20.07 -4.50
C ALA A 7 -1.27 19.71 -4.01
N ASP A 8 -1.54 18.41 -3.91
CA ASP A 8 -2.77 17.89 -3.35
C ASP A 8 -2.52 17.71 -1.86
N ILE A 9 -2.94 18.70 -1.07
CA ILE A 9 -2.66 18.79 0.36
C ILE A 9 -3.14 17.53 1.11
N GLU A 10 -4.26 16.96 0.68
CA GLU A 10 -4.83 15.76 1.29
C GLU A 10 -3.94 14.54 1.00
N LEU A 11 -3.50 14.38 -0.25
CA LEU A 11 -2.58 13.30 -0.65
C LEU A 11 -1.23 13.42 0.06
N ASP A 12 -0.64 14.61 0.05
CA ASP A 12 0.66 14.86 0.68
C ASP A 12 0.59 14.60 2.20
N ALA A 13 -0.52 14.99 2.85
CA ALA A 13 -0.76 14.70 4.26
C ALA A 13 -0.95 13.20 4.52
N LEU A 14 -1.72 12.50 3.67
CA LEU A 14 -1.94 11.06 3.77
C LEU A 14 -0.61 10.29 3.67
N ILE A 15 0.18 10.54 2.62
CA ILE A 15 1.49 9.89 2.41
C ILE A 15 2.39 10.11 3.62
N LYS A 16 2.41 11.32 4.18
CA LYS A 16 3.25 11.66 5.33
C LYS A 16 2.88 10.88 6.60
N ILE A 17 1.60 10.57 6.83
CA ILE A 17 1.16 9.92 8.07
C ILE A 17 1.10 8.40 7.99
N LEU A 18 0.92 7.82 6.80
CA LEU A 18 0.74 6.37 6.62
C LEU A 18 1.83 5.52 7.31
N PRO A 19 3.14 5.83 7.19
CA PRO A 19 4.18 5.04 7.85
C PRO A 19 4.02 4.99 9.37
N SER A 20 3.64 6.10 9.99
CA SER A 20 3.46 6.18 11.44
C SER A 20 2.24 5.38 11.91
N LEU A 21 1.13 5.47 11.18
CA LEU A 21 -0.10 4.72 11.48
C LEU A 21 0.13 3.21 11.36
N PHE A 22 0.81 2.78 10.28
CA PHE A 22 1.17 1.37 10.11
C PHE A 22 2.13 0.89 11.19
N LYS A 23 3.13 1.69 11.56
CA LYS A 23 4.09 1.34 12.61
C LYS A 23 3.43 1.15 13.97
N GLU A 24 2.43 1.96 14.31
CA GLU A 24 1.70 1.85 15.57
C GLU A 24 1.01 0.49 15.73
N ILE A 25 0.36 0.01 14.65
CA ILE A 25 -0.38 -1.25 14.65
C ILE A 25 0.56 -2.46 14.48
N LEU A 26 1.50 -2.37 13.54
CA LEU A 26 2.33 -3.51 13.11
C LEU A 26 3.60 -3.68 13.96
N LYS A 27 4.04 -2.61 14.65
CA LYS A 27 5.17 -2.61 15.58
C LYS A 27 6.42 -3.23 14.95
N LYS A 28 7.02 -4.21 15.63
CA LYS A 28 8.23 -4.92 15.18
C LYS A 28 8.01 -5.78 13.94
N ASN A 29 6.76 -6.01 13.51
CA ASN A 29 6.50 -6.77 12.29
C ASN A 29 6.67 -5.92 11.03
N LEU A 30 6.65 -4.59 11.13
CA LEU A 30 6.84 -3.70 9.99
C LEU A 30 8.31 -3.58 9.62
N ILE A 31 8.63 -3.92 8.37
CA ILE A 31 9.96 -3.70 7.78
C ILE A 31 10.01 -2.34 7.08
N GLY A 32 8.97 -2.01 6.31
CA GLY A 32 8.91 -0.74 5.58
C GLY A 32 7.59 -0.53 4.85
N VAL A 33 7.34 0.72 4.47
CA VAL A 33 6.17 1.14 3.68
C VAL A 33 6.69 1.81 2.43
N TYR A 34 6.18 1.41 1.27
CA TYR A 34 6.65 1.87 -0.03
C TYR A 34 5.47 2.33 -0.87
N LEU A 35 5.69 3.35 -1.70
CA LEU A 35 4.77 3.66 -2.80
C LEU A 35 5.16 2.88 -4.04
N THR A 36 4.17 2.40 -4.78
CA THR A 36 4.36 1.75 -6.07
C THR A 36 3.47 2.40 -7.14
N GLY A 37 3.27 1.70 -8.26
CA GLY A 37 2.34 2.08 -9.30
C GLY A 37 2.54 3.47 -9.90
N SER A 38 1.43 4.13 -10.21
CA SER A 38 1.45 5.35 -11.05
C SER A 38 2.08 6.56 -10.36
N TYR A 39 2.08 6.61 -9.02
CA TYR A 39 2.62 7.73 -8.25
C TYR A 39 4.13 7.89 -8.43
N VAL A 40 4.87 6.78 -8.38
CA VAL A 40 6.34 6.76 -8.47
C VAL A 40 6.87 6.60 -9.89
N THR A 41 5.99 6.44 -10.88
CA THR A 41 6.36 6.25 -12.30
C THR A 41 6.07 7.47 -13.17
N ASP A 42 5.76 8.64 -12.60
CA ASP A 42 5.41 9.89 -13.30
C ASP A 42 4.14 9.80 -14.19
N HIS A 43 3.32 8.77 -14.02
CA HIS A 43 2.06 8.57 -14.75
C HIS A 43 0.82 8.78 -13.88
N PHE A 44 0.98 9.38 -12.70
CA PHE A 44 -0.11 9.64 -11.76
C PHE A 44 -1.12 10.66 -12.30
N ASN A 45 -2.39 10.28 -12.27
CA ASN A 45 -3.51 11.16 -12.57
C ASN A 45 -4.31 11.42 -11.28
N PHE A 46 -4.25 12.66 -10.78
CA PHE A 46 -4.94 13.08 -9.55
C PHE A 46 -6.46 12.83 -9.56
N GLN A 47 -7.09 12.70 -10.73
CA GLN A 47 -8.52 12.45 -10.86
C GLN A 47 -8.89 10.97 -10.90
N THR A 48 -8.01 10.11 -11.43
CA THR A 48 -8.36 8.70 -11.71
C THR A 48 -7.42 7.65 -11.11
N SER A 49 -6.17 7.98 -10.77
CA SER A 49 -5.20 7.02 -10.21
C SER A 49 -5.47 6.67 -8.76
N ASP A 50 -5.18 5.44 -8.37
CA ASP A 50 -5.12 5.06 -6.96
C ASP A 50 -3.73 5.31 -6.37
N LEU A 51 -3.66 5.38 -5.04
CA LEU A 51 -2.42 5.42 -4.29
C LEU A 51 -2.01 3.99 -3.95
N ASP A 52 -1.10 3.45 -4.75
CA ASP A 52 -0.56 2.10 -4.57
C ASP A 52 0.48 2.07 -3.44
N VAL A 53 0.24 1.24 -2.43
CA VAL A 53 1.09 1.08 -1.25
C VAL A 53 1.49 -0.39 -1.08
N ALA A 54 2.77 -0.62 -0.82
CA ALA A 54 3.28 -1.91 -0.38
C ALA A 54 3.82 -1.82 1.05
N VAL A 55 3.24 -2.61 1.94
CA VAL A 55 3.68 -2.74 3.34
C VAL A 55 4.42 -4.05 3.49
N ILE A 56 5.72 -3.96 3.77
CA ILE A 56 6.60 -5.13 3.90
C ILE A 56 6.65 -5.55 5.36
N LEU A 57 6.42 -6.84 5.61
CA LEU A 57 6.30 -7.43 6.94
C LEU A 57 7.31 -8.57 7.14
N HIS A 58 7.69 -8.84 8.38
CA HIS A 58 8.44 -10.07 8.70
C HIS A 58 7.54 -11.31 8.53
N THR A 59 6.32 -11.27 9.04
CA THR A 59 5.32 -12.35 8.93
C THR A 59 3.94 -11.82 8.55
N SER A 60 3.07 -12.70 8.03
CA SER A 60 1.70 -12.32 7.65
C SER A 60 0.88 -11.82 8.85
N LEU A 61 -0.17 -11.05 8.57
CA LEU A 61 -1.04 -10.45 9.58
C LEU A 61 -1.82 -11.54 10.33
N THR A 62 -1.81 -11.47 11.66
CA THR A 62 -2.71 -12.30 12.47
C THR A 62 -4.15 -11.80 12.34
N PRO A 63 -5.17 -12.64 12.61
CA PRO A 63 -6.57 -12.21 12.54
C PRO A 63 -6.89 -10.98 13.40
N ASN A 64 -6.27 -10.86 14.58
CA ASN A 64 -6.45 -9.71 15.45
C ASN A 64 -5.85 -8.43 14.84
N VAL A 65 -4.66 -8.53 14.23
CA VAL A 65 -4.03 -7.38 13.56
C VAL A 65 -4.82 -6.98 12.31
N ARG A 66 -5.35 -7.94 11.54
CA ARG A 66 -6.22 -7.66 10.38
C ARG A 66 -7.43 -6.82 10.76
N LYS A 67 -8.07 -7.08 11.90
CA LYS A 67 -9.20 -6.26 12.38
C LYS A 67 -8.78 -4.80 12.59
N HIS A 68 -7.65 -4.56 13.26
CA HIS A 68 -7.14 -3.20 13.47
C HIS A 68 -6.76 -2.51 12.17
N ILE A 69 -6.17 -3.24 11.21
CA ILE A 69 -5.89 -2.73 9.87
C ILE A 69 -7.18 -2.37 9.13
N GLY A 70 -8.22 -3.20 9.21
CA GLY A 70 -9.53 -2.89 8.63
C GLY A 70 -10.14 -1.62 9.21
N VAL A 71 -10.08 -1.43 10.53
CA VAL A 71 -10.53 -0.21 11.21
C VAL A 71 -9.71 1.01 10.76
N LEU A 72 -8.38 0.89 10.71
CA LEU A 72 -7.51 1.97 10.23
C LEU A 72 -7.91 2.43 8.82
N HIS A 73 -8.09 1.50 7.88
CA HIS A 73 -8.48 1.83 6.52
C HIS A 73 -9.89 2.43 6.43
N HIS A 74 -10.82 1.98 7.27
CA HIS A 74 -12.13 2.62 7.41
C HIS A 74 -12.01 4.07 7.90
N ASP A 75 -11.20 4.33 8.93
CA ASP A 75 -11.00 5.67 9.49
C ASP A 75 -10.32 6.60 8.48
N LEU A 76 -9.38 6.08 7.68
CA LEU A 76 -8.75 6.82 6.60
C LEU A 76 -9.75 7.27 5.54
N GLN A 77 -10.78 6.46 5.21
CA GLN A 77 -11.84 6.89 4.29
C GLN A 77 -12.64 8.08 4.83
N GLN A 78 -12.84 8.16 6.15
CA GLN A 78 -13.57 9.27 6.76
C GLN A 78 -12.70 10.54 6.86
N LYS A 79 -11.42 10.36 7.22
CA LYS A 79 -10.48 11.46 7.43
C LYS A 79 -9.96 12.07 6.13
N PHE A 80 -9.84 11.24 5.09
CA PHE A 80 -9.35 11.61 3.76
C PHE A 80 -10.43 11.28 2.72
N PRO A 81 -11.48 12.10 2.57
CA PRO A 81 -12.64 11.77 1.74
C PRO A 81 -12.29 11.67 0.25
N LYS A 82 -11.23 12.32 -0.22
CA LYS A 82 -10.77 12.23 -1.62
C LYS A 82 -9.88 11.02 -1.85
N TRP A 83 -8.97 10.73 -0.92
CA TRP A 83 -7.92 9.74 -1.13
C TRP A 83 -8.08 8.44 -0.34
N GLY A 84 -8.77 8.43 0.78
CA GLY A 84 -8.89 7.25 1.65
C GLY A 84 -9.55 6.06 0.97
N ARG A 85 -10.52 6.29 0.07
CA ARG A 85 -11.10 5.23 -0.78
C ARG A 85 -10.23 4.83 -1.95
N ARG A 86 -9.21 5.62 -2.30
CA ARG A 86 -8.31 5.36 -3.43
C ARG A 86 -6.99 4.75 -2.97
N ILE A 87 -6.92 4.25 -1.74
CA ILE A 87 -5.77 3.51 -1.25
C ILE A 87 -5.92 2.07 -1.74
N GLU A 88 -4.94 1.61 -2.50
CA GLU A 88 -4.70 0.20 -2.78
C GLU A 88 -3.45 -0.23 -2.02
N CYS A 89 -3.57 -1.24 -1.14
CA CYS A 89 -2.48 -1.60 -0.24
C CYS A 89 -2.26 -3.10 -0.18
N SER A 90 -1.04 -3.53 -0.49
CA SER A 90 -0.61 -4.93 -0.36
C SER A 90 0.23 -5.12 0.90
N TYR A 91 -0.13 -6.08 1.75
CA TYR A 91 0.65 -6.47 2.93
C TYR A 91 1.46 -7.73 2.60
N ILE A 92 2.72 -7.56 2.21
CA ILE A 92 3.57 -8.65 1.74
C ILE A 92 4.62 -9.01 2.76
N THR A 93 5.03 -10.27 2.80
CA THR A 93 6.12 -10.70 3.69
C THR A 93 7.47 -10.55 2.99
N GLN A 94 8.53 -10.41 3.78
CA GLN A 94 9.90 -10.42 3.26
C GLN A 94 10.19 -11.69 2.44
N ALA A 95 9.67 -12.85 2.87
CA ALA A 95 9.84 -14.11 2.16
C ALA A 95 9.26 -14.07 0.73
N MET A 96 8.19 -13.30 0.48
CA MET A 96 7.65 -13.14 -0.88
C MET A 96 8.65 -12.44 -1.81
N LEU A 97 9.51 -11.57 -1.28
CA LEU A 97 10.50 -10.81 -2.06
C LEU A 97 11.72 -11.64 -2.49
N GLU A 98 11.86 -12.87 -2.01
CA GLU A 98 12.98 -13.76 -2.34
C GLU A 98 12.89 -14.30 -3.79
N SER A 99 11.75 -14.13 -4.46
CA SER A 99 11.50 -14.60 -5.81
C SER A 99 11.07 -13.46 -6.75
N MET A 100 11.59 -13.49 -7.98
CA MET A 100 11.11 -12.64 -9.07
C MET A 100 9.75 -13.11 -9.62
N LEU A 101 9.42 -14.40 -9.47
CA LEU A 101 8.13 -14.93 -9.89
C LEU A 101 7.05 -14.56 -8.87
N PRO A 102 5.79 -14.34 -9.32
CA PRO A 102 4.67 -14.07 -8.40
C PRO A 102 4.59 -15.12 -7.29
N PRO A 103 4.46 -14.71 -6.02
CA PRO A 103 4.34 -15.64 -4.91
C PRO A 103 3.04 -16.44 -5.03
N LEU A 104 3.11 -17.75 -4.77
CA LEU A 104 1.93 -18.63 -4.72
C LEU A 104 1.10 -18.43 -3.45
N SER A 105 1.69 -17.82 -2.41
CA SER A 105 0.98 -17.45 -1.19
C SER A 105 0.19 -16.16 -1.40
N ALA A 106 -1.07 -16.19 -1.00
CA ALA A 106 -1.91 -15.00 -0.98
C ALA A 106 -1.47 -14.00 0.11
N ARG A 107 -1.93 -12.76 -0.02
CA ARG A 107 -1.63 -11.66 0.90
C ARG A 107 -2.90 -10.90 1.31
N PRO A 108 -2.94 -10.29 2.49
CA PRO A 108 -3.95 -9.30 2.80
C PRO A 108 -3.85 -8.13 1.82
N TYR A 109 -4.99 -7.76 1.23
CA TYR A 109 -5.07 -6.73 0.21
C TYR A 109 -6.20 -5.74 0.49
N VAL A 110 -5.90 -4.46 0.29
CA VAL A 110 -6.87 -3.37 0.36
C VAL A 110 -7.11 -2.88 -1.05
N ASN A 111 -8.38 -2.78 -1.43
CA ASN A 111 -8.83 -2.10 -2.64
C ASN A 111 -10.04 -1.25 -2.28
N ASN A 112 -10.18 -0.11 -2.94
CA ASN A 112 -11.21 0.89 -2.68
C ASN A 112 -11.23 1.31 -1.19
N GLY A 113 -10.05 1.39 -0.57
CA GLY A 113 -9.85 1.67 0.84
C GLY A 113 -10.40 0.61 1.81
N LYS A 114 -10.76 -0.60 1.34
CA LYS A 114 -11.29 -1.69 2.18
C LYS A 114 -10.41 -2.92 2.12
N LEU A 115 -10.11 -3.47 3.30
CA LEU A 115 -9.41 -4.75 3.42
C LEU A 115 -10.33 -5.90 2.97
N TYR A 116 -9.83 -6.76 2.10
CA TYR A 116 -10.55 -7.96 1.67
C TYR A 116 -10.64 -8.99 2.80
N GLU A 117 -11.74 -9.73 2.83
CA GLU A 117 -11.94 -10.82 3.79
C GLU A 117 -10.97 -11.97 3.49
N GLU A 118 -10.88 -12.35 2.22
CA GLU A 118 -9.93 -13.34 1.71
C GLU A 118 -8.64 -12.70 1.24
N ASP A 119 -7.53 -13.42 1.40
CA ASP A 119 -6.23 -12.96 0.91
C ASP A 119 -6.18 -13.08 -0.63
N ALA A 120 -5.57 -12.08 -1.27
CA ALA A 120 -5.44 -12.02 -2.71
C ALA A 120 -4.10 -12.59 -3.19
N LEU A 121 -4.13 -13.36 -4.27
CA LEU A 121 -2.92 -13.77 -4.99
C LEU A 121 -2.32 -12.58 -5.76
N TYR A 122 -1.02 -12.65 -6.02
CA TYR A 122 -0.41 -11.80 -7.04
C TYR A 122 -0.51 -12.47 -8.41
N GLY A 123 -0.81 -11.68 -9.43
CA GLY A 123 -0.61 -12.03 -10.83
C GLY A 123 0.68 -11.40 -11.38
N PHE A 124 0.65 -11.07 -12.68
CA PHE A 124 1.78 -10.46 -13.38
C PHE A 124 2.16 -9.08 -12.86
N GLU A 125 1.27 -8.39 -12.14
CA GLU A 125 1.56 -7.11 -11.49
C GLU A 125 2.66 -7.20 -10.44
N TRP A 126 2.98 -8.41 -9.95
CA TRP A 126 4.12 -8.65 -9.06
C TRP A 126 5.42 -8.13 -9.63
N LEU A 127 5.71 -8.43 -10.90
CA LEU A 127 6.99 -8.05 -11.53
C LEU A 127 7.17 -6.54 -11.58
N ILE A 128 6.09 -5.81 -11.88
CA ILE A 128 6.08 -4.35 -11.96
C ILE A 128 6.25 -3.76 -10.56
N ASN A 129 5.53 -4.29 -9.57
CA ASN A 129 5.63 -3.84 -8.19
C ASN A 129 7.01 -4.13 -7.59
N LEU A 130 7.57 -5.31 -7.83
CA LEU A 130 8.89 -5.68 -7.35
C LEU A 130 9.98 -4.78 -7.94
N TYR A 131 9.91 -4.49 -9.25
CA TYR A 131 10.81 -3.52 -9.88
C TYR A 131 10.68 -2.14 -9.23
N SER A 132 9.46 -1.69 -8.96
CA SER A 132 9.20 -0.42 -8.27
C SER A 132 9.83 -0.39 -6.87
N LEU A 133 9.69 -1.46 -6.07
CA LEU A 133 10.30 -1.58 -4.74
C LEU A 133 11.83 -1.54 -4.79
N GLN A 134 12.46 -2.12 -5.83
CA GLN A 134 13.92 -2.10 -5.98
C GLN A 134 14.47 -0.72 -6.36
N LYS A 135 13.65 0.13 -7.00
CA LYS A 135 14.07 1.46 -7.46
C LYS A 135 13.73 2.57 -6.48
N ASN A 136 12.75 2.36 -5.61
CA ASN A 136 12.25 3.37 -4.69
C ASN A 136 12.66 3.06 -3.24
N GLY A 137 12.98 4.10 -2.48
CA GLY A 137 13.19 3.98 -1.03
C GLY A 137 11.86 3.86 -0.28
N PRO A 138 11.88 3.43 1.00
CA PRO A 138 10.70 3.48 1.85
C PRO A 138 10.25 4.92 2.11
N LEU A 139 8.95 5.09 2.38
CA LEU A 139 8.32 6.33 2.85
C LEU A 139 8.82 6.76 4.24
#